data_AF-A0A2V6DMC8-F1
#
_entry.id   AF-A0A2V6DMC8-F1
#
_cell.length_a   1.000
_cell.length_b   1.000
_cell.length_c   1.000
_cell.angle_alpha   90.00
_cell.angle_beta   90.00
_cell.angle_gamma   90.00
#
_symmetry.space_group_name_H-M   'P 1'
#
loop_
_entity.id
_entity.type
_entity.pdbx_description
1 polymer ?
#
loop_
_entity_poly.entity_id
_entity_poly.type
_entity_poly.pdbx_seq_one_letter_code
_entity_poly.pdbx_strand_id
1 'polypeptide(L)'
;MSALSFMRKHPLSSLATTQNPFITFVMKTNKRATNATLRILILFGPLAMTVLAQPAEEKNVLLQIEHSWNLALKNKDVSWFQHNLADDLTDISSGNGALHSKMEDIAALKKDKIVYDSLELSNLQVRIEGNAGIVTGVNHLKGKNENGEAFDVKLSFTDTYIKRDGRWLVWASQHTRLRQ
;
A
#
# COMPACT_ATOMS: atom_id res chain seq x y z
N MET A 1 -64.46 2.52 -17.10
CA MET A 1 -64.38 3.91 -17.61
C MET A 1 -62.96 4.09 -18.16
N SER A 2 -62.68 3.80 -19.45
CA SER A 2 -62.89 4.65 -20.66
C SER A 2 -62.30 6.06 -20.50
N ALA A 3 -61.50 6.64 -21.40
CA ALA A 3 -61.16 6.33 -22.80
C ALA A 3 -59.96 7.20 -23.29
N LEU A 4 -59.25 6.70 -24.32
CA LEU A 4 -58.69 7.35 -25.54
C LEU A 4 -58.13 8.80 -25.50
N SER A 5 -56.86 9.05 -25.87
CA SER A 5 -56.28 9.20 -27.24
C SER A 5 -56.70 10.48 -27.99
N PHE A 6 -55.75 11.39 -28.32
CA PHE A 6 -55.20 11.58 -29.68
C PHE A 6 -54.15 12.72 -29.78
N MET A 7 -53.24 12.56 -30.74
CA MET A 7 -52.07 13.36 -31.15
C MET A 7 -52.33 14.78 -31.69
N ARG A 8 -51.30 15.64 -31.63
CA ARG A 8 -50.81 16.38 -32.82
C ARG A 8 -49.32 16.75 -32.70
N LYS A 9 -48.64 16.82 -33.85
CA LYS A 9 -47.18 16.75 -34.09
C LYS A 9 -46.49 18.11 -34.36
N HIS A 10 -45.15 18.08 -34.26
CA HIS A 10 -44.09 18.82 -35.01
C HIS A 10 -43.63 20.21 -34.50
N PRO A 11 -42.40 20.68 -34.84
CA PRO A 11 -41.12 19.97 -35.06
C PRO A 11 -39.92 20.61 -34.32
N LEU A 12 -38.79 19.91 -34.37
CA LEU A 12 -37.46 20.27 -33.84
C LEU A 12 -36.74 21.30 -34.75
N SER A 13 -36.07 22.28 -34.14
CA SER A 13 -35.05 23.12 -34.79
C SER A 13 -33.79 23.21 -33.94
N SER A 14 -32.67 23.08 -34.64
CA SER A 14 -31.27 22.95 -34.22
C SER A 14 -30.72 23.98 -33.23
N LEU A 15 -29.88 23.50 -32.31
CA LEU A 15 -28.91 24.32 -31.58
C LEU A 15 -27.60 24.37 -32.36
N ALA A 16 -27.12 25.59 -32.58
CA ALA A 16 -25.89 25.90 -33.29
C ALA A 16 -24.66 25.75 -32.38
N THR A 17 -23.63 25.08 -32.91
CA THR A 17 -22.29 24.96 -32.34
C THR A 17 -21.48 26.20 -32.71
N THR A 18 -21.02 26.97 -31.73
CA THR A 18 -20.05 28.06 -31.92
C THR A 18 -18.63 27.49 -31.99
N GLN A 19 -18.04 27.48 -33.19
CA GLN A 19 -16.60 27.30 -33.42
C GLN A 19 -15.90 28.66 -33.44
N ASN A 20 -14.78 28.76 -32.72
CA ASN A 20 -13.94 29.95 -32.59
C ASN A 20 -12.79 29.88 -33.63
N PRO A 21 -12.67 30.82 -34.59
CA PRO A 21 -11.68 30.74 -35.66
C PRO A 21 -10.45 31.60 -35.34
N PHE A 22 -9.27 30.97 -35.17
CA PHE A 22 -7.99 31.67 -35.22
C PHE A 22 -7.06 31.02 -36.25
N ILE A 23 -6.72 31.84 -37.25
CA ILE A 23 -5.54 31.84 -38.12
C ILE A 23 -5.45 30.71 -39.18
N THR A 24 -6.00 31.05 -40.34
CA THR A 24 -5.61 30.51 -41.66
C THR A 24 -4.32 31.19 -42.12
N PHE A 25 -3.26 30.42 -42.40
CA PHE A 25 -2.16 30.84 -43.27
C PHE A 25 -2.04 29.85 -44.43
N VAL A 26 -2.55 30.25 -45.60
CA VAL A 26 -2.40 29.54 -46.87
C VAL A 26 -1.05 29.93 -47.46
N MET A 27 -0.11 28.97 -47.54
CA MET A 27 1.04 29.10 -48.43
C MET A 27 0.65 28.76 -49.86
N LYS A 28 0.87 29.75 -50.71
CA LYS A 28 0.79 29.76 -52.17
C LYS A 28 1.67 28.66 -52.77
N THR A 29 1.09 27.80 -53.61
CA THR A 29 1.83 26.81 -54.40
C THR A 29 2.63 27.50 -55.50
N ASN A 30 3.88 27.09 -55.68
CA ASN A 30 4.62 27.35 -56.92
C ASN A 30 5.29 26.06 -57.37
N LYS A 31 4.87 25.58 -58.54
CA LYS A 31 5.42 24.41 -59.22
C LYS A 31 6.81 24.76 -59.75
N ARG A 32 7.83 23.96 -59.40
CA ARG A 32 8.80 23.38 -60.34
C ARG A 32 9.85 22.53 -59.61
N ALA A 33 10.07 21.35 -60.20
CA ALA A 33 11.32 20.58 -60.23
C ALA A 33 11.70 19.71 -59.01
N THR A 34 11.38 18.41 -59.17
CA THR A 34 12.31 17.26 -59.10
C THR A 34 13.01 16.88 -57.79
N ASN A 35 12.73 15.62 -57.40
CA ASN A 35 13.63 14.62 -56.79
C ASN A 35 13.98 14.75 -55.30
N ALA A 36 13.34 13.91 -54.47
CA ALA A 36 14.01 12.85 -53.71
C ALA A 36 13.06 12.29 -52.63
N THR A 37 12.76 10.99 -52.73
CA THR A 37 12.09 10.18 -51.72
C THR A 37 12.88 10.17 -50.41
N LEU A 38 12.28 10.65 -49.30
CA LEU A 38 12.77 10.38 -47.96
C LEU A 38 11.78 9.44 -47.25
N ARG A 39 12.10 8.14 -47.23
CA ARG A 39 11.39 7.15 -46.41
C ARG A 39 11.93 7.25 -44.98
N ILE A 40 11.17 7.88 -44.08
CA ILE A 40 11.44 7.82 -42.65
C ILE A 40 10.96 6.45 -42.15
N LEU A 41 11.91 5.52 -41.97
CA LEU A 41 11.67 4.26 -41.31
C LEU A 41 11.74 4.51 -39.79
N ILE A 42 10.60 4.71 -39.14
CA ILE A 42 10.51 4.73 -37.67
C ILE A 42 10.72 3.28 -37.20
N LEU A 43 11.95 2.95 -36.81
CA LEU A 43 12.26 1.74 -36.07
C LEU A 43 11.57 1.84 -34.70
N PHE A 44 10.41 1.23 -34.55
CA PHE A 44 9.86 0.87 -33.23
C PHE A 44 10.71 -0.28 -32.67
N GLY A 45 11.85 0.05 -32.06
CA GLY A 45 12.57 -0.89 -31.21
C GLY A 45 11.73 -1.16 -29.96
N PRO A 46 11.50 -2.42 -29.54
CA PRO A 46 10.74 -2.68 -28.33
C PRO A 46 11.57 -2.17 -27.15
N LEU A 47 11.00 -1.20 -26.42
CA LEU A 47 11.50 -0.79 -25.12
C LEU A 47 11.24 -1.96 -24.17
N ALA A 48 12.16 -2.91 -24.11
CA ALA A 48 12.16 -3.95 -23.09
C ALA A 48 12.50 -3.27 -21.75
N MET A 49 11.48 -2.75 -21.07
CA MET A 49 11.58 -2.40 -19.66
C MET A 49 11.74 -3.71 -18.88
N THR A 50 12.97 -4.05 -18.55
CA THR A 50 13.29 -5.18 -17.68
C THR A 50 12.82 -4.88 -16.26
N VAL A 51 11.61 -5.33 -15.90
CA VAL A 51 11.07 -5.30 -14.53
C VAL A 51 11.67 -6.47 -13.73
N LEU A 52 12.94 -6.36 -13.34
CA LEU A 52 13.62 -7.43 -12.57
C LEU A 52 14.10 -7.00 -11.17
N ALA A 53 13.84 -5.77 -10.74
CA ALA A 53 14.29 -5.25 -9.43
C ALA A 53 13.25 -5.35 -8.30
N GLN A 54 11.97 -5.60 -8.64
CA GLN A 54 10.85 -5.48 -7.71
C GLN A 54 10.95 -6.36 -6.45
N PRO A 55 11.37 -7.64 -6.50
CA PRO A 55 11.31 -8.51 -5.32
C PRO A 55 12.27 -8.13 -4.19
N ALA A 56 13.47 -7.61 -4.50
CA ALA A 56 14.44 -7.24 -3.48
C ALA A 56 14.04 -5.93 -2.77
N GLU A 57 13.48 -4.99 -3.51
CA GLU A 57 12.97 -3.73 -2.96
C GLU A 57 11.76 -3.95 -2.05
N GLU A 58 10.80 -4.77 -2.46
CA GLU A 58 9.60 -5.07 -1.68
C GLU A 58 9.94 -5.80 -0.36
N LYS A 59 10.95 -6.69 -0.37
CA LYS A 59 11.46 -7.31 0.86
C LYS A 59 12.01 -6.28 1.84
N ASN A 60 12.76 -5.30 1.34
CA ASN A 60 13.30 -4.22 2.18
C ASN A 60 12.19 -3.34 2.75
N VAL A 61 11.10 -3.09 1.99
CA VAL A 61 9.93 -2.37 2.50
C VAL A 61 9.31 -3.11 3.69
N LEU A 62 9.13 -4.43 3.61
CA LEU A 62 8.60 -5.20 4.74
C LEU A 62 9.52 -5.12 5.97
N LEU A 63 10.84 -5.24 5.80
CA LEU A 63 11.80 -5.07 6.90
C LEU A 63 11.72 -3.66 7.52
N GLN A 64 11.52 -2.62 6.71
CA GLN A 64 11.36 -1.25 7.22
C GLN A 64 10.05 -1.08 8.02
N ILE A 65 8.97 -1.74 7.60
CA ILE A 65 7.70 -1.74 8.35
C ILE A 65 7.91 -2.37 9.72
N GLU A 66 8.59 -3.51 9.82
CA GLU A 66 8.93 -4.17 11.11
C GLU A 66 9.68 -3.24 12.07
N HIS A 67 10.75 -2.60 11.59
CA HIS A 67 11.51 -1.65 12.40
C HIS A 67 10.67 -0.44 12.81
N SER A 68 9.82 0.06 11.91
CA SER A 68 8.91 1.18 12.19
C SER A 68 7.82 0.78 13.19
N TRP A 69 7.35 -0.47 13.15
CA TRP A 69 6.37 -0.99 14.09
C TRP A 69 6.94 -1.02 15.51
N ASN A 70 8.16 -1.53 15.69
CA ASN A 70 8.86 -1.49 16.98
C ASN A 70 9.03 -0.06 17.51
N LEU A 71 9.37 0.88 16.63
CA LEU A 71 9.47 2.30 17.00
C LEU A 71 8.11 2.90 17.38
N ALA A 72 7.07 2.57 16.63
CA ALA A 72 5.70 3.00 16.90
C ALA A 72 5.19 2.44 18.24
N LEU A 73 5.45 1.17 18.54
CA LEU A 73 5.12 0.55 19.82
C LEU A 73 5.84 1.26 20.97
N LYS A 74 7.15 1.45 20.85
CA LYS A 74 7.96 2.17 21.85
C LYS A 74 7.44 3.57 22.14
N ASN A 75 7.01 4.29 21.10
CA ASN A 75 6.56 5.67 21.18
C ASN A 75 5.04 5.82 21.37
N LYS A 76 4.29 4.70 21.43
CA LYS A 76 2.83 4.68 21.50
C LYS A 76 2.16 5.45 20.36
N ASP A 77 2.73 5.34 19.15
CA ASP A 77 2.25 6.02 17.96
C ASP A 77 0.99 5.33 17.41
N VAL A 78 -0.15 5.81 17.87
CA VAL A 78 -1.49 5.36 17.43
C VAL A 78 -1.69 5.57 15.93
N SER A 79 -1.13 6.64 15.35
CA SER A 79 -1.32 6.96 13.94
C SER A 79 -0.66 5.88 13.07
N TRP A 80 0.54 5.42 13.45
CA TRP A 80 1.20 4.34 12.72
C TRP A 80 0.33 3.08 12.68
N PHE A 81 -0.25 2.67 13.82
CA PHE A 81 -1.11 1.49 13.90
C PHE A 81 -2.39 1.67 13.04
N GLN A 82 -2.99 2.86 13.06
CA GLN A 82 -4.15 3.16 12.22
C GLN A 82 -3.86 3.04 10.72
N HIS A 83 -2.66 3.44 10.28
CA HIS A 83 -2.30 3.50 8.87
C HIS A 83 -1.68 2.22 8.31
N ASN A 84 -1.05 1.39 9.16
CA ASN A 84 -0.25 0.24 8.73
C ASN A 84 -0.86 -1.11 9.07
N LEU A 85 -1.83 -1.18 9.99
CA LEU A 85 -2.60 -2.40 10.23
C LEU A 85 -3.77 -2.48 9.23
N ALA A 86 -4.00 -3.66 8.66
CA ALA A 86 -5.19 -3.91 7.85
C ALA A 86 -6.45 -3.86 8.74
N ASP A 87 -7.58 -3.42 8.18
CA ASP A 87 -8.83 -3.32 8.95
C ASP A 87 -9.35 -4.69 9.42
N ASP A 88 -8.99 -5.76 8.70
CA ASP A 88 -9.26 -7.17 9.00
C ASP A 88 -8.05 -7.90 9.62
N LEU A 89 -7.14 -7.17 10.27
CA LEU A 89 -6.03 -7.76 11.03
C LEU A 89 -6.52 -8.78 12.06
N THR A 90 -5.76 -9.87 12.21
CA THR A 90 -5.80 -10.72 13.41
C THR A 90 -4.42 -10.79 14.08
N ASP A 91 -4.31 -10.28 15.31
CA ASP A 91 -3.13 -10.46 16.17
C ASP A 91 -3.40 -11.55 17.23
N ILE A 92 -2.36 -12.29 17.61
CA ILE A 92 -2.41 -13.30 18.66
C ILE A 92 -1.43 -12.91 19.77
N SER A 93 -1.97 -12.55 20.93
CA SER A 93 -1.20 -12.13 22.10
C SER A 93 -0.27 -13.22 22.60
N SER A 94 1.02 -12.89 22.73
CA SER A 94 2.04 -13.82 23.26
C SER A 94 1.84 -14.23 24.71
N GLY A 95 1.04 -13.47 25.48
CA GLY A 95 0.85 -13.71 26.92
C GLY A 95 -0.20 -14.78 27.22
N ASN A 96 -1.27 -14.84 26.41
CA ASN A 96 -2.42 -15.69 26.69
C ASN A 96 -3.07 -16.31 25.44
N GLY A 97 -2.55 -16.04 24.24
CA GLY A 97 -3.10 -16.53 22.98
C GLY A 97 -4.44 -15.90 22.59
N ALA A 98 -4.86 -14.81 23.24
CA ALA A 98 -6.06 -14.09 22.85
C ALA A 98 -5.92 -13.50 21.44
N LEU A 99 -7.01 -13.57 20.68
CA LEU A 99 -7.09 -12.95 19.36
C LEU A 99 -7.52 -11.49 19.52
N HIS A 100 -6.87 -10.60 18.79
CA HIS A 100 -7.15 -9.17 18.78
C HIS A 100 -7.38 -8.67 17.35
N SER A 101 -8.35 -7.79 17.22
CA SER A 101 -8.57 -6.96 16.04
C SER A 101 -7.69 -5.71 16.08
N LYS A 102 -7.52 -5.04 14.92
CA LYS A 102 -6.84 -3.72 14.82
C LYS A 102 -7.35 -2.70 15.85
N MET A 103 -8.66 -2.65 16.09
CA MET A 103 -9.22 -1.69 17.05
C MET A 103 -8.83 -2.03 18.50
N GLU A 104 -8.76 -3.32 18.83
CA GLU A 104 -8.35 -3.78 20.15
C GLU A 104 -6.86 -3.54 20.38
N ASP A 105 -6.01 -3.76 19.38
CA ASP A 105 -4.58 -3.42 19.45
C ASP A 105 -4.38 -1.92 19.67
N ILE A 106 -5.08 -1.07 18.91
CA ILE A 106 -5.02 0.38 19.09
C ILE A 106 -5.53 0.79 20.49
N ALA A 107 -6.58 0.15 20.98
CA ALA A 107 -7.11 0.42 22.32
C ALA A 107 -6.15 -0.03 23.42
N ALA A 108 -5.46 -1.16 23.24
CA ALA A 108 -4.42 -1.66 24.13
C ALA A 108 -3.21 -0.71 24.14
N LEU A 109 -2.73 -0.27 22.97
CA LEU A 109 -1.62 0.67 22.84
C LEU A 109 -1.87 1.99 23.58
N LYS A 110 -3.11 2.53 23.50
CA LYS A 110 -3.50 3.76 24.22
C LYS A 110 -3.51 3.59 25.74
N LYS A 111 -3.73 2.37 26.23
CA LYS A 111 -3.77 2.05 27.66
C LYS A 111 -2.44 1.51 28.16
N ASP A 112 -1.51 1.22 27.26
CA ASP A 112 -0.23 0.62 27.60
C ASP A 112 0.57 1.54 28.52
N LYS A 113 1.00 0.99 29.64
CA LYS A 113 1.83 1.67 30.65
C LYS A 113 3.25 1.15 30.67
N ILE A 114 3.57 0.17 29.84
CA ILE A 114 4.94 -0.31 29.67
C ILE A 114 5.84 0.84 29.21
N VAL A 115 7.05 0.87 29.76
CA VAL A 115 8.14 1.73 29.31
C VAL A 115 9.17 0.83 28.65
N TYR A 116 9.31 0.96 27.33
CA TYR A 116 10.28 0.19 26.56
C TYR A 116 11.64 0.88 26.51
N ASP A 117 12.68 0.23 27.01
CA ASP A 117 14.06 0.68 26.89
C ASP A 117 14.61 0.33 25.50
N SER A 118 14.41 -0.91 25.04
CA SER A 118 14.79 -1.36 23.69
C SER A 118 13.83 -2.40 23.11
N LEU A 119 13.74 -2.40 21.77
CA LEU A 119 13.10 -3.45 20.96
C LEU A 119 14.00 -3.72 19.77
N GLU A 120 14.69 -4.86 19.79
CA GLU A 120 15.73 -5.19 18.82
C GLU A 120 15.32 -6.40 17.98
N LEU A 121 15.28 -6.21 16.65
CA LEU A 121 14.97 -7.29 15.71
C LEU A 121 16.24 -8.02 15.28
N SER A 122 16.15 -9.34 15.22
CA SER A 122 17.23 -10.22 14.75
C SER A 122 16.67 -11.43 14.01
N ASN A 123 17.52 -12.12 13.25
CA ASN A 123 17.16 -13.33 12.49
C ASN A 123 15.97 -13.12 11.53
N LEU A 124 15.84 -11.93 10.96
CA LEU A 124 14.76 -11.57 10.05
C LEU A 124 14.86 -12.36 8.73
N GLN A 125 13.75 -12.95 8.32
CA GLN A 125 13.61 -13.61 7.02
C GLN A 125 12.32 -13.15 6.35
N VAL A 126 12.38 -12.88 5.04
CA VAL A 126 11.25 -12.38 4.27
C VAL A 126 10.93 -13.30 3.10
N ARG A 127 9.66 -13.69 2.99
CA ARG A 127 9.08 -14.42 1.86
C ARG A 127 7.94 -13.59 1.27
N ILE A 128 7.86 -13.51 -0.05
CA ILE A 128 6.80 -12.79 -0.75
C ILE A 128 6.26 -13.70 -1.86
N GLU A 129 4.94 -13.83 -1.93
CA GLU A 129 4.23 -14.55 -2.98
C GLU A 129 3.01 -13.73 -3.42
N GLY A 130 3.07 -13.20 -4.65
CA GLY A 130 2.05 -12.28 -5.16
C GLY A 130 1.90 -11.06 -4.25
N ASN A 131 0.69 -10.88 -3.72
CA ASN A 131 0.35 -9.78 -2.81
C ASN A 131 0.50 -10.15 -1.33
N ALA A 132 0.97 -11.35 -1.00
CA ALA A 132 1.20 -11.77 0.39
C ALA A 132 2.69 -11.73 0.71
N GLY A 133 3.01 -11.24 1.91
CA GLY A 133 4.35 -11.22 2.48
C GLY A 133 4.35 -11.90 3.83
N ILE A 134 5.44 -12.58 4.18
CA ILE A 134 5.65 -13.15 5.50
C ILE A 134 7.03 -12.71 5.97
N VAL A 135 7.08 -12.13 7.16
CA VAL A 135 8.31 -11.87 7.89
C VAL A 135 8.34 -12.75 9.13
N THR A 136 9.47 -13.39 9.38
CA THR A 136 9.73 -14.11 10.63
C THR A 136 11.00 -13.58 11.25
N GLY A 137 11.07 -13.58 12.57
CA GLY A 137 12.29 -13.19 13.27
C GLY A 137 12.21 -13.36 14.77
N VAL A 138 13.14 -12.69 15.46
CA VAL A 138 13.18 -12.60 16.91
C VAL A 138 13.19 -11.13 17.31
N ASN A 139 12.27 -10.75 18.19
CA ASN A 139 12.21 -9.43 18.81
C ASN A 139 12.68 -9.55 20.27
N HIS A 140 13.71 -8.78 20.65
CA HIS A 140 14.24 -8.72 22.00
C HIS A 140 13.78 -7.42 22.65
N LEU A 141 12.89 -7.54 23.63
CA LEU A 141 12.28 -6.42 24.34
C LEU A 141 12.88 -6.29 25.73
N LYS A 142 13.26 -5.08 26.09
CA LYS A 142 13.66 -4.69 27.45
C LYS A 142 12.88 -3.47 27.90
N GLY A 143 12.55 -3.42 29.17
CA GLY A 143 11.81 -2.29 29.71
C GLY A 143 11.32 -2.50 31.12
N LYS A 144 10.30 -1.73 31.50
CA LYS A 144 9.63 -1.80 32.81
C LYS A 144 8.12 -1.96 32.62
N ASN A 145 7.52 -2.85 33.39
CA ASN A 145 6.06 -3.02 33.42
C ASN A 145 5.38 -1.87 34.18
N GLU A 146 4.05 -1.92 34.29
CA GLU A 146 3.28 -0.87 34.97
C GLU A 146 3.58 -0.73 36.48
N ASN A 147 4.15 -1.77 37.10
CA ASN A 147 4.59 -1.76 38.50
C ASN A 147 6.05 -1.25 38.65
N GLY A 148 6.72 -0.91 37.56
CA GLY A 148 8.11 -0.49 37.53
C GLY A 148 9.13 -1.64 37.56
N GLU A 149 8.68 -2.89 37.48
CA GLU A 149 9.54 -4.07 37.48
C GLU A 149 10.18 -4.24 36.10
N ALA A 150 11.50 -4.45 36.09
CA ALA A 150 12.24 -4.63 34.84
C ALA A 150 11.92 -5.99 34.20
N PHE A 151 11.86 -6.02 32.87
CA PHE A 151 11.77 -7.26 32.09
C PHE A 151 12.82 -7.30 30.98
N ASP A 152 13.20 -8.52 30.61
CA ASP A 152 14.04 -8.87 29.47
C ASP A 152 13.42 -10.10 28.82
N VAL A 153 12.88 -9.94 27.60
CA VAL A 153 12.07 -10.97 26.94
C VAL A 153 12.45 -11.08 25.48
N LYS A 154 12.62 -12.32 25.00
CA LYS A 154 12.75 -12.62 23.56
C LYS A 154 11.49 -13.30 23.06
N LEU A 155 10.96 -12.80 21.96
CA LEU A 155 9.80 -13.35 21.26
C LEU A 155 10.25 -13.77 19.85
N SER A 156 9.99 -15.01 19.44
CA SER A 156 9.97 -15.33 18.02
C SER A 156 8.61 -14.94 17.45
N PHE A 157 8.59 -14.43 16.22
CA PHE A 157 7.35 -13.95 15.61
C PHE A 157 7.17 -14.43 14.17
N THR A 158 5.91 -14.41 13.72
CA THR A 158 5.51 -14.53 12.32
C THR A 158 4.48 -13.45 12.02
N ASP A 159 4.87 -12.51 11.16
CA ASP A 159 4.03 -11.41 10.73
C ASP A 159 3.70 -11.58 9.25
N THR A 160 2.41 -11.56 8.96
CA THR A 160 1.87 -11.71 7.61
C THR A 160 1.40 -10.36 7.13
N TYR A 161 1.76 -10.04 5.90
CA TYR A 161 1.47 -8.79 5.23
C TYR A 161 0.60 -9.04 4.00
N ILE A 162 -0.30 -8.10 3.73
CA ILE A 162 -1.09 -8.06 2.49
C ILE A 162 -0.84 -6.75 1.76
N LYS A 163 -0.60 -6.83 0.45
CA LYS A 163 -0.50 -5.66 -0.41
C LYS A 163 -1.88 -5.29 -0.97
N ARG A 164 -2.41 -4.13 -0.58
CA ARG A 164 -3.68 -3.57 -1.06
C ARG A 164 -3.43 -2.17 -1.58
N ASP A 165 -3.95 -1.87 -2.77
CA ASP A 165 -3.79 -0.56 -3.42
C ASP A 165 -2.33 -0.07 -3.46
N GLY A 166 -1.41 -1.00 -3.74
CA GLY A 166 0.03 -0.72 -3.82
C GLY A 166 0.75 -0.58 -2.49
N ARG A 167 0.06 -0.73 -1.35
CA ARG A 167 0.62 -0.57 0.00
C ARG A 167 0.60 -1.87 0.78
N TRP A 168 1.67 -2.16 1.50
CA TRP A 168 1.72 -3.26 2.46
C TRP A 168 1.04 -2.87 3.76
N LEU A 169 0.22 -3.78 4.27
CA LEU A 169 -0.46 -3.67 5.55
C LEU A 169 -0.19 -4.95 6.35
N VAL A 170 -0.02 -4.83 7.67
CA VAL A 170 0.01 -5.98 8.57
C VAL A 170 -1.37 -6.63 8.54
N TRP A 171 -1.42 -7.91 8.22
CA TRP A 171 -2.65 -8.68 8.05
C TRP A 171 -2.84 -9.74 9.14
N ALA A 172 -1.75 -10.31 9.64
CA ALA A 172 -1.79 -11.13 10.84
C ALA A 172 -0.45 -11.06 11.59
N SER A 173 -0.47 -11.24 12.90
CA SER A 173 0.74 -11.35 13.72
C SER A 173 0.58 -12.42 14.78
N GLN A 174 1.68 -13.09 15.10
CA GLN A 174 1.75 -13.98 16.24
C GLN A 174 3.16 -13.97 16.82
N HIS A 175 3.21 -13.86 18.14
CA HIS A 175 4.44 -13.86 18.91
C HIS A 175 4.45 -15.04 19.89
N THR A 176 5.60 -15.70 20.03
CA THR A 176 5.81 -16.78 21.01
C THR A 176 7.05 -16.49 21.83
N ARG A 177 6.93 -16.59 23.16
CA ARG A 177 8.07 -16.38 24.07
C ARG A 177 9.11 -17.49 23.89
N LEU A 178 10.35 -17.09 23.63
CA LEU A 178 11.49 -18.00 23.66
C LEU A 178 11.83 -18.31 25.12
N ARG A 179 11.89 -19.60 25.47
CA ARG A 179 12.43 -20.02 26.76
C ARG A 179 13.95 -19.78 26.73
N GLN A 180 14.44 -19.10 27.75
CA GLN A 180 15.87 -18.92 28.02
C GLN A 180 16.35 -20.05 28.93
#